data_AF-A0A932DXN5-F1
#
_entry.id   AF-A0A932DXN5-F1
#
_cell.length_a   1.000
_cell.length_b   1.000
_cell.length_c   1.000
_cell.angle_alpha   90.00
_cell.angle_beta   90.00
_cell.angle_gamma   90.00
#
_symmetry.space_group_name_H-M   'P 1'
#
loop_
_entity.id
_entity.type
_entity.pdbx_description
1 polymer ?
#
loop_
_entity_poly.entity_id
_entity_poly.type
_entity_poly.pdbx_seq_one_letter_code
_entity_poly.pdbx_strand_id
1 'polypeptide(L)'
;MNNKYYKGIAHKSIFVLLFALIAPTFTINSNILANEQTKSSKDLFDGVKLMKMKDPLAVALGAMGKDDVFTFTYNDAVKCAGHSCPAVAGAYKSTQLALETLYGNDIPVRGNIKVAFSGGVDYKVNGPISQVVTFITGASTEAGFKGLGPGGKYSRFNLMTFDKDIMPDPKATSSITFQRTDNGKKLEVTYYAEKAPVSERIDKLMPLVISGKASEEESKEFGNLWQERVKTILLSPPEGTFVVKDITE
;
A
#
# COMPACT_ATOMS: atom_id res chain seq x y z
N MET A 1 -92.08 -26.98 -5.87
CA MET A 1 -92.63 -26.38 -7.11
C MET A 1 -91.62 -25.39 -7.65
N ASN A 2 -91.20 -25.57 -8.92
CA ASN A 2 -90.77 -24.57 -9.90
C ASN A 2 -89.64 -23.58 -9.54
N ASN A 3 -88.70 -23.20 -10.42
CA ASN A 3 -88.29 -23.59 -11.76
C ASN A 3 -87.03 -22.73 -12.05
N LYS A 4 -86.06 -23.30 -12.77
CA LYS A 4 -85.11 -22.72 -13.78
C LYS A 4 -84.73 -21.21 -13.66
N TYR A 5 -83.46 -20.84 -13.80
CA TYR A 5 -82.84 -20.68 -15.12
C TYR A 5 -81.32 -20.94 -15.16
N TYR A 6 -80.92 -21.67 -16.20
CA TYR A 6 -79.58 -21.95 -16.70
C TYR A 6 -78.98 -20.78 -17.51
N LYS A 7 -77.65 -20.67 -17.51
CA LYS A 7 -76.69 -20.36 -18.63
C LYS A 7 -75.37 -19.93 -17.96
N GLY A 8 -74.16 -20.36 -18.30
CA GLY A 8 -73.54 -21.12 -19.39
C GLY A 8 -72.04 -21.24 -19.03
N ILE A 9 -71.46 -22.44 -19.09
CA ILE A 9 -70.41 -22.84 -20.05
C ILE A 9 -69.17 -21.90 -20.09
N ALA A 10 -68.05 -22.33 -19.51
CA ALA A 10 -66.81 -22.69 -20.25
C ALA A 10 -65.56 -22.66 -19.37
N HIS A 11 -64.77 -23.73 -19.50
CA HIS A 11 -63.41 -23.93 -19.00
C HIS A 11 -62.45 -22.75 -19.14
N LYS A 12 -61.51 -22.65 -18.18
CA LYS A 12 -60.06 -22.81 -18.45
C LYS A 12 -59.26 -22.88 -17.15
N SER A 13 -58.72 -24.05 -16.86
CA SER A 13 -57.67 -24.25 -15.86
C SER A 13 -56.40 -23.55 -16.35
N ILE A 14 -55.95 -22.53 -15.63
CA ILE A 14 -54.66 -21.87 -15.88
C ILE A 14 -53.58 -22.66 -15.14
N PHE A 15 -52.78 -23.39 -15.90
CA PHE A 15 -51.55 -24.02 -15.46
C PHE A 15 -50.47 -22.93 -15.38
N VAL A 16 -50.09 -22.49 -14.18
CA VAL A 16 -48.96 -21.58 -14.00
C VAL A 16 -47.68 -22.40 -13.99
N LEU A 17 -46.95 -22.42 -15.12
CA LEU A 17 -45.59 -22.93 -15.16
C LEU A 17 -44.67 -21.95 -14.43
N LEU A 18 -44.13 -22.37 -13.29
CA LEU A 18 -43.08 -21.66 -12.56
C LEU A 18 -41.75 -21.92 -13.29
N PHE A 19 -41.29 -20.97 -14.10
CA PHE A 19 -39.92 -21.00 -14.65
C PHE A 19 -38.94 -20.59 -13.55
N ALA A 20 -38.18 -21.56 -13.02
CA ALA A 20 -37.03 -21.28 -12.17
C ALA A 20 -35.91 -20.68 -13.04
N LEU A 21 -35.67 -19.38 -12.90
CA LEU A 21 -34.49 -18.70 -13.42
C LEU A 21 -33.27 -19.16 -12.62
N ILE A 22 -32.56 -20.17 -13.13
CA ILE A 22 -31.22 -20.51 -12.65
C ILE A 22 -30.27 -19.45 -13.23
N ALA A 23 -29.94 -18.44 -12.44
CA ALA A 23 -28.85 -17.53 -12.79
C ALA A 23 -27.54 -18.34 -12.80
N PRO A 24 -26.73 -18.28 -13.87
CA PRO A 24 -25.43 -18.94 -13.87
C PRO A 24 -24.54 -18.21 -12.86
N THR A 25 -24.19 -18.90 -11.77
CA THR A 25 -23.11 -18.49 -10.89
C THR A 25 -21.81 -18.62 -11.67
N PHE A 26 -21.34 -17.52 -12.26
CA PHE A 26 -19.96 -17.42 -12.71
C PHE A 26 -19.07 -17.42 -11.46
N THR A 27 -18.59 -18.59 -11.05
CA THR A 27 -17.39 -18.68 -10.23
C THR A 27 -16.24 -18.14 -11.07
N ILE A 28 -15.88 -16.89 -10.85
CA ILE A 28 -14.58 -16.37 -11.29
C ILE A 28 -13.55 -17.29 -10.65
N ASN A 29 -12.88 -18.08 -11.48
CA ASN A 29 -11.86 -19.00 -11.06
C ASN A 29 -10.65 -18.16 -10.60
N SER A 30 -10.57 -17.86 -9.30
CA SER A 30 -9.49 -17.07 -8.67
C SER A 30 -8.10 -17.63 -8.98
N ASN A 31 -8.02 -18.93 -9.31
CA ASN A 31 -6.81 -19.61 -9.73
C ASN A 31 -6.24 -19.15 -11.10
N ILE A 32 -7.06 -18.58 -11.99
CA ILE A 32 -6.55 -18.10 -13.30
C ILE A 32 -5.74 -16.81 -13.13
N LEU A 33 -6.15 -15.92 -12.22
CA LEU A 33 -5.43 -14.66 -11.96
C LEU A 33 -4.09 -14.86 -11.24
N ALA A 34 -3.94 -15.94 -10.47
CA ALA A 34 -2.70 -16.23 -9.74
C ALA A 34 -1.53 -16.61 -10.67
N ASN A 35 -1.81 -17.16 -11.85
CA ASN A 35 -0.77 -17.68 -12.75
C ASN A 35 0.03 -16.58 -13.48
N GLU A 36 -0.51 -15.34 -13.51
CA GLU A 36 0.14 -14.15 -14.09
C GLU A 36 0.75 -13.21 -13.04
N GLN A 37 0.74 -13.59 -11.76
CA GLN A 37 1.34 -12.77 -10.71
C GLN A 37 2.86 -12.97 -10.63
N THR A 38 3.55 -11.91 -10.20
CA THR A 38 4.98 -11.96 -9.88
C THR A 38 5.27 -13.12 -8.94
N LYS A 39 6.05 -14.10 -9.42
CA LYS A 39 6.56 -15.19 -8.61
C LYS A 39 7.72 -14.68 -7.78
N SER A 40 7.47 -14.37 -6.52
CA SER A 40 8.54 -14.08 -5.57
C SER A 40 9.25 -15.38 -5.23
N SER A 41 10.57 -15.35 -5.07
CA SER A 41 11.34 -16.55 -4.70
C SER A 41 11.01 -17.08 -3.30
N LYS A 42 10.22 -16.35 -2.51
CA LYS A 42 9.84 -16.67 -1.14
C LYS A 42 8.51 -16.03 -0.73
N ASP A 43 7.78 -16.70 0.17
CA ASP A 43 6.54 -16.24 0.83
C ASP A 43 6.82 -15.27 2.01
N LEU A 44 7.76 -14.34 1.82
CA LEU A 44 8.28 -13.47 2.89
C LEU A 44 7.29 -12.42 3.42
N PHE A 45 6.14 -12.30 2.77
CA PHE A 45 5.27 -11.13 2.90
C PHE A 45 3.92 -11.47 3.52
N ASP A 46 3.69 -12.75 3.79
CA ASP A 46 2.51 -13.22 4.51
C ASP A 46 2.52 -12.68 5.94
N GLY A 47 1.41 -12.08 6.35
CA GLY A 47 1.27 -11.46 7.67
C GLY A 47 1.65 -9.98 7.73
N VAL A 48 2.21 -9.38 6.67
CA VAL A 48 2.37 -7.92 6.61
C VAL A 48 0.98 -7.28 6.47
N LYS A 49 0.60 -6.45 7.45
CA LYS A 49 -0.71 -5.78 7.44
C LYS A 49 -0.86 -4.93 6.18
N LEU A 50 -1.99 -5.09 5.50
CA LEU A 50 -2.35 -4.39 4.27
C LEU A 50 -2.73 -2.93 4.57
N MET A 51 -2.40 -2.00 3.68
CA MET A 51 -2.87 -0.61 3.74
C MET A 51 -4.06 -0.39 2.81
N LYS A 52 -5.14 0.16 3.35
CA LYS A 52 -6.33 0.51 2.56
C LYS A 52 -6.40 2.01 2.34
N MET A 53 -6.71 2.44 1.13
CA MET A 53 -6.84 3.85 0.78
C MET A 53 -8.07 4.10 -0.09
N LYS A 54 -8.85 5.13 0.22
CA LYS A 54 -9.88 5.68 -0.68
C LYS A 54 -9.20 6.52 -1.76
N ASP A 55 -9.70 6.48 -2.99
CA ASP A 55 -9.23 7.36 -4.06
C ASP A 55 -10.40 8.01 -4.83
N PRO A 56 -10.79 9.24 -4.44
CA PRO A 56 -11.87 9.96 -5.10
C PRO A 56 -11.61 10.25 -6.58
N LEU A 57 -10.35 10.31 -7.02
CA LEU A 57 -10.03 10.48 -8.45
C LEU A 57 -10.34 9.20 -9.21
N ALA A 58 -9.91 8.04 -8.69
CA ALA A 58 -10.20 6.76 -9.31
C ALA A 58 -11.71 6.50 -9.43
N VAL A 59 -12.48 6.87 -8.39
CA VAL A 59 -13.95 6.83 -8.43
C VAL A 59 -14.51 7.78 -9.49
N ALA A 60 -14.06 9.04 -9.51
CA ALA A 60 -14.56 10.03 -10.46
C ALA A 60 -14.27 9.67 -11.93
N LEU A 61 -13.16 8.96 -12.18
CA LEU A 61 -12.78 8.48 -13.51
C LEU A 61 -13.38 7.12 -13.88
N GLY A 62 -14.19 6.52 -13.00
CA GLY A 62 -14.85 5.24 -13.24
C GLY A 62 -13.93 4.02 -13.14
N ALA A 63 -12.72 4.18 -12.60
CA ALA A 63 -11.78 3.07 -12.37
C ALA A 63 -12.11 2.24 -11.12
N MET A 64 -12.92 2.80 -10.20
CA MET A 64 -13.32 2.14 -8.96
C MET A 64 -14.77 2.49 -8.60
N GLY A 65 -15.46 1.58 -7.91
CA GLY A 65 -16.74 1.85 -7.29
C GLY A 65 -16.60 2.83 -6.11
N LYS A 66 -17.71 3.49 -5.76
CA LYS A 66 -17.74 4.53 -4.73
C LYS A 66 -17.27 4.06 -3.35
N ASP A 67 -17.57 2.81 -3.02
CA ASP A 67 -17.25 2.19 -1.72
C ASP A 67 -15.99 1.31 -1.78
N ASP A 68 -15.39 1.20 -2.97
CA ASP A 68 -14.15 0.43 -3.16
C ASP A 68 -12.94 1.19 -2.63
N VAL A 69 -11.92 0.44 -2.23
CA VAL A 69 -10.66 0.98 -1.73
C VAL A 69 -9.48 0.26 -2.38
N PHE A 70 -8.41 1.01 -2.66
CA PHE A 70 -7.14 0.39 -3.01
C PHE A 70 -6.61 -0.37 -1.79
N THR A 71 -6.12 -1.58 -2.03
CA THR A 71 -5.41 -2.37 -1.03
C THR A 71 -3.97 -2.52 -1.46
N PHE A 72 -3.05 -1.91 -0.71
CA PHE A 72 -1.63 -1.94 -0.96
C PHE A 72 -0.97 -3.02 -0.12
N THR A 73 -0.38 -4.01 -0.78
CA THR A 73 0.47 -5.03 -0.17
C THR A 73 1.92 -4.55 -0.11
N TYR A 74 2.76 -5.19 0.70
CA TYR A 74 4.21 -4.94 0.62
C TYR A 74 4.78 -5.35 -0.76
N ASN A 75 4.22 -6.37 -1.40
CA ASN A 75 4.64 -6.78 -2.74
C ASN A 75 4.40 -5.68 -3.79
N ASP A 76 3.37 -4.83 -3.62
CA ASP A 76 3.17 -3.68 -4.50
C ASP A 76 4.26 -2.62 -4.31
N ALA A 77 4.73 -2.43 -3.07
CA ALA A 77 5.91 -1.59 -2.82
C ALA A 77 7.19 -2.20 -3.42
N VAL A 78 7.36 -3.52 -3.35
CA VAL A 78 8.46 -4.24 -4.01
C VAL A 78 8.40 -4.07 -5.53
N LYS A 79 7.22 -4.20 -6.15
CA LYS A 79 7.03 -3.95 -7.58
C LYS A 79 7.33 -2.50 -7.95
N CYS A 80 6.91 -1.54 -7.13
CA CYS A 80 7.20 -0.13 -7.32
C CYS A 80 8.71 0.15 -7.27
N ALA A 81 9.45 -0.49 -6.36
CA ALA A 81 10.89 -0.30 -6.18
C ALA A 81 11.76 -1.23 -7.05
N GLY A 82 11.16 -2.27 -7.64
CA GLY A 82 11.84 -3.35 -8.36
C GLY A 82 12.47 -4.44 -7.48
N HIS A 83 12.61 -4.22 -6.17
CA HIS A 83 13.24 -5.19 -5.26
C HIS A 83 12.84 -4.97 -3.79
N SER A 84 13.04 -6.01 -2.98
CA SER A 84 12.79 -5.99 -1.53
C SER A 84 14.09 -5.67 -0.78
N CYS A 85 14.12 -4.55 -0.05
CA CYS A 85 15.26 -4.14 0.76
C CYS A 85 14.83 -3.35 2.01
N PRO A 86 15.74 -3.11 2.98
CA PRO A 86 15.43 -2.39 4.21
C PRO A 86 14.85 -0.98 4.01
N ALA A 87 15.19 -0.29 2.90
CA ALA A 87 14.62 1.02 2.60
C ALA A 87 13.15 0.93 2.19
N VAL A 88 12.79 -0.02 1.31
CA VAL A 88 11.40 -0.26 0.88
C VAL A 88 10.54 -0.75 2.05
N ALA A 89 11.11 -1.62 2.90
CA ALA A 89 10.48 -2.07 4.14
C ALA A 89 10.18 -0.90 5.09
N GLY A 90 11.18 -0.06 5.33
CA GLY A 90 11.05 1.16 6.13
C GLY A 90 10.00 2.12 5.56
N ALA A 91 9.99 2.35 4.25
CA ALA A 91 9.02 3.22 3.58
C ALA A 91 7.58 2.73 3.79
N TYR A 92 7.34 1.45 3.55
CA TYR A 92 6.02 0.83 3.71
C TYR A 92 5.56 0.91 5.17
N LYS A 93 6.43 0.52 6.11
CA LYS A 93 6.09 0.48 7.54
C LYS A 93 5.93 1.87 8.15
N SER A 94 6.78 2.84 7.80
CA SER A 94 6.63 4.23 8.23
C SER A 94 5.32 4.84 7.73
N THR A 95 4.96 4.58 6.47
CA THR A 95 3.69 5.03 5.90
C THR A 95 2.51 4.39 6.63
N GLN A 96 2.57 3.09 6.90
CA GLN A 96 1.55 2.37 7.65
C GLN A 96 1.34 2.98 9.04
N LEU A 97 2.42 3.15 9.81
CA LEU A 97 2.37 3.75 11.15
C LEU A 97 1.79 5.16 11.12
N ALA A 98 2.22 5.99 10.16
CA ALA A 98 1.71 7.35 10.04
C ALA A 98 0.21 7.39 9.73
N LEU A 99 -0.25 6.59 8.78
CA LEU A 99 -1.66 6.55 8.38
C LEU A 99 -2.55 6.02 9.52
N GLU A 100 -2.10 4.98 10.22
CA GLU A 100 -2.82 4.43 11.38
C GLU A 100 -2.96 5.45 12.51
N THR A 101 -1.90 6.19 12.83
CA THR A 101 -1.96 7.23 13.87
C THR A 101 -2.81 8.43 13.44
N LEU A 102 -2.70 8.89 12.19
CA LEU A 102 -3.43 10.08 11.70
C LEU A 102 -4.92 9.85 11.48
N TYR A 103 -5.32 8.63 11.11
CA TYR A 103 -6.71 8.31 10.75
C TYR A 103 -7.41 7.40 11.77
N GLY A 104 -6.67 6.71 12.64
CA GLY A 104 -7.25 5.77 13.59
C GLY A 104 -8.03 4.67 12.86
N ASN A 105 -9.35 4.67 13.05
CA ASN A 105 -10.25 3.71 12.42
C ASN A 105 -10.75 4.17 11.03
N ASP A 106 -10.53 5.42 10.64
CA ASP A 106 -10.92 5.92 9.33
C ASP A 106 -10.00 5.39 8.24
N ILE A 107 -10.55 5.20 7.03
CA ILE A 107 -9.74 4.84 5.85
C ILE A 107 -9.13 6.12 5.27
N PRO A 108 -7.79 6.23 5.17
CA PRO A 108 -7.14 7.39 4.58
C PRO A 108 -7.50 7.63 3.11
N VAL A 109 -7.35 8.88 2.67
CA VAL A 109 -7.73 9.31 1.31
C VAL A 109 -6.48 9.71 0.53
N ARG A 110 -6.24 9.09 -0.64
CA ARG A 110 -5.10 9.45 -1.50
C ARG A 110 -5.17 10.92 -1.91
N GLY A 111 -4.05 11.63 -1.73
CA GLY A 111 -3.88 13.06 -1.94
C GLY A 111 -4.48 13.98 -0.88
N ASN A 112 -4.97 13.46 0.25
CA ASN A 112 -5.30 14.26 1.43
C ASN A 112 -4.21 14.20 2.52
N ILE A 113 -2.98 13.87 2.11
CA ILE A 113 -1.81 13.84 2.98
C ILE A 113 -0.71 14.67 2.33
N LYS A 114 -0.12 15.58 3.09
CA LYS A 114 1.18 16.20 2.78
C LYS A 114 2.29 15.39 3.44
N VAL A 115 3.42 15.29 2.75
CA VAL A 115 4.59 14.56 3.22
C VAL A 115 5.81 15.48 3.14
N ALA A 116 6.60 15.57 4.20
CA ALA A 116 7.86 16.30 4.18
C ALA A 116 8.98 15.40 4.68
N PHE A 117 10.00 15.21 3.87
CA PHE A 117 11.23 14.52 4.27
C PHE A 117 12.20 15.52 4.85
N SER A 118 12.80 15.19 6.00
CA SER A 118 14.00 15.88 6.48
C SER A 118 15.20 15.45 5.63
N GLY A 119 16.01 16.41 5.19
CA GLY A 119 17.10 16.23 4.26
C GLY A 119 16.66 16.26 2.79
N GLY A 120 17.65 16.39 1.90
CA GLY A 120 17.44 16.34 0.46
C GLY A 120 16.93 14.98 -0.04
N VAL A 121 16.53 14.93 -1.31
CA VAL A 121 16.17 13.68 -2.00
C VAL A 121 17.34 12.66 -2.03
N ASP A 122 18.56 13.17 -2.03
CA ASP A 122 19.83 12.45 -2.02
C ASP A 122 20.35 12.14 -0.60
N TYR A 123 19.64 12.60 0.44
CA TYR A 123 19.99 12.24 1.81
C TYR A 123 19.75 10.73 2.03
N LYS A 124 20.84 9.98 2.10
CA LYS A 124 20.86 8.52 2.25
C LYS A 124 19.97 7.83 1.22
N VAL A 125 18.77 7.43 1.63
CA VAL A 125 17.80 6.68 0.83
C VAL A 125 16.43 7.36 0.76
N ASN A 126 16.37 8.68 1.01
CA ASN A 126 15.14 9.48 0.92
C ASN A 126 14.46 9.34 -0.44
N GLY A 127 15.20 9.43 -1.55
CA GLY A 127 14.68 9.25 -2.90
C GLY A 127 13.93 7.92 -3.09
N PRO A 128 14.58 6.75 -2.90
CA PRO A 128 13.90 5.46 -2.96
C PRO A 128 12.68 5.34 -2.03
N ILE A 129 12.77 5.83 -0.79
CA ILE A 129 11.65 5.79 0.17
C ILE A 129 10.48 6.64 -0.33
N SER A 130 10.74 7.83 -0.85
CA SER A 130 9.73 8.78 -1.32
C SER A 130 8.86 8.23 -2.44
N GLN A 131 9.40 7.37 -3.31
CA GLN A 131 8.64 6.76 -4.39
C GLN A 131 7.56 5.82 -3.86
N VAL A 132 7.88 5.00 -2.85
CA VAL A 132 6.92 4.11 -2.19
C VAL A 132 5.86 4.92 -1.43
N VAL A 133 6.29 5.97 -0.71
CA VAL A 133 5.36 6.86 0.01
C VAL A 133 4.41 7.55 -0.97
N THR A 134 4.92 8.05 -2.10
CA THR A 134 4.13 8.68 -3.17
C THR A 134 3.14 7.68 -3.78
N PHE A 135 3.59 6.47 -4.09
CA PHE A 135 2.76 5.42 -4.66
C PHE A 135 1.51 5.14 -3.80
N ILE A 136 1.69 4.98 -2.48
CA ILE A 136 0.62 4.69 -1.53
C ILE A 136 -0.26 5.93 -1.30
N THR A 137 0.34 7.05 -0.87
CA THR A 137 -0.41 8.22 -0.38
C THR A 137 -0.92 9.12 -1.49
N GLY A 138 -0.32 9.06 -2.68
CA GLY A 138 -0.53 10.02 -3.75
C GLY A 138 0.12 11.39 -3.50
N ALA A 139 0.83 11.59 -2.39
CA ALA A 139 1.58 12.83 -2.17
C ALA A 139 2.82 12.82 -3.08
N SER A 140 2.89 13.71 -4.06
CA SER A 140 4.03 13.81 -4.98
C SER A 140 4.62 15.22 -4.95
N THR A 141 5.85 15.37 -5.45
CA THR A 141 6.52 16.66 -5.60
C THR A 141 5.95 17.42 -6.81
N GLU A 142 6.78 18.17 -7.55
CA GLU A 142 6.43 18.82 -8.81
C GLU A 142 6.03 17.84 -9.92
N ALA A 143 6.34 16.55 -9.77
CA ALA A 143 5.93 15.50 -10.71
C ALA A 143 4.47 15.05 -10.53
N GLY A 144 3.77 15.54 -9.51
CA GLY A 144 2.40 15.14 -9.21
C GLY A 144 1.36 15.62 -10.23
N PHE A 145 0.26 14.88 -10.32
CA PHE A 145 -0.92 15.28 -11.10
C PHE A 145 -1.50 16.60 -10.57
N LYS A 146 -1.67 17.61 -11.44
CA LYS A 146 -2.16 18.94 -11.05
C LYS A 146 -3.65 19.01 -10.70
N GLY A 147 -4.40 17.93 -10.92
CA GLY A 147 -5.83 17.86 -10.68
C GLY A 147 -6.67 18.14 -11.92
N LEU A 148 -7.99 18.00 -11.77
CA LEU A 148 -8.99 18.20 -12.82
C LEU A 148 -9.70 19.55 -12.68
N GLY A 149 -9.90 20.19 -13.83
CA GLY A 149 -10.63 21.46 -13.94
C GLY A 149 -9.88 22.66 -13.35
N PRO A 150 -10.47 23.86 -13.43
CA PRO A 150 -9.83 25.10 -13.00
C PRO A 150 -9.41 25.14 -11.52
N GLY A 151 -10.08 24.35 -10.67
CA GLY A 151 -9.79 24.25 -9.24
C GLY A 151 -8.77 23.17 -8.86
N GLY A 152 -8.20 22.43 -9.82
CA GLY A 152 -7.19 21.40 -9.52
C GLY A 152 -7.72 20.27 -8.62
N LYS A 153 -8.99 19.87 -8.80
CA LYS A 153 -9.61 18.86 -7.93
C LYS A 153 -8.86 17.54 -8.04
N TYR A 154 -8.64 16.87 -6.91
CA TYR A 154 -7.85 15.63 -6.82
C TYR A 154 -6.36 15.78 -7.14
N SER A 155 -5.80 16.98 -6.97
CA SER A 155 -4.36 17.21 -7.10
C SER A 155 -3.53 16.23 -6.25
N ARG A 156 -2.37 15.90 -6.79
CA ARG A 156 -1.25 15.14 -6.18
C ARG A 156 0.04 15.97 -6.22
N PHE A 157 -0.01 17.13 -6.87
CA PHE A 157 1.10 18.04 -7.14
C PHE A 157 1.50 18.83 -5.89
N ASN A 158 2.81 18.89 -5.62
CA ASN A 158 3.41 19.60 -4.49
C ASN A 158 2.80 19.24 -3.12
N LEU A 159 2.41 17.97 -2.96
CA LEU A 159 2.03 17.41 -1.67
C LEU A 159 3.23 16.76 -0.95
N MET A 160 4.36 16.57 -1.64
CA MET A 160 5.60 16.08 -1.05
C MET A 160 6.72 17.10 -1.19
N THR A 161 7.52 17.26 -0.15
CA THR A 161 8.74 18.10 -0.15
C THR A 161 9.93 17.37 0.46
N PHE A 162 11.13 17.82 0.08
CA PHE A 162 12.39 17.49 0.72
C PHE A 162 12.97 18.76 1.32
N ASP A 163 13.10 18.81 2.64
CA ASP A 163 13.60 19.96 3.36
C ASP A 163 15.10 19.80 3.60
N LYS A 164 15.91 20.51 2.80
CA LYS A 164 17.37 20.47 2.91
C LYS A 164 17.91 21.25 4.10
N ASP A 165 17.09 22.09 4.72
CA ASP A 165 17.50 22.91 5.86
C ASP A 165 17.23 22.19 7.19
N ILE A 166 16.31 21.23 7.20
CA ILE A 166 16.05 20.34 8.33
C ILE A 166 16.80 19.02 8.16
N MET A 167 17.95 18.89 8.83
CA MET A 167 18.70 17.63 8.88
C MET A 167 18.13 16.70 9.97
N PRO A 168 17.83 15.43 9.64
CA PRO A 168 17.41 14.47 10.65
C PRO A 168 18.61 14.02 11.51
N ASP A 169 18.33 13.26 12.58
CA ASP A 169 19.36 12.52 13.33
C ASP A 169 20.30 11.80 12.35
N PRO A 170 21.64 11.98 12.44
CA PRO A 170 22.59 11.32 11.57
C PRO A 170 22.49 9.79 11.55
N LYS A 171 21.89 9.16 12.56
CA LYS A 171 21.60 7.71 12.60
C LYS A 171 20.29 7.33 11.92
N ALA A 172 19.36 8.27 11.78
CA ALA A 172 18.09 8.03 11.10
C ALA A 172 18.35 7.66 9.63
N THR A 173 17.71 6.60 9.18
CA THR A 173 17.65 6.23 7.77
C THR A 173 16.75 7.20 6.99
N SER A 174 15.64 7.63 7.62
CA SER A 174 14.79 8.73 7.16
C SER A 174 14.03 9.34 8.33
N SER A 175 13.64 10.61 8.20
CA SER A 175 12.64 11.26 9.05
C SER A 175 11.59 11.89 8.16
N ILE A 176 10.32 11.54 8.38
CA ILE A 176 9.22 11.87 7.48
C ILE A 176 8.06 12.43 8.30
N THR A 177 7.70 13.68 8.02
CA THR A 177 6.48 14.30 8.55
C THR A 177 5.31 14.00 7.62
N PHE A 178 4.21 13.50 8.20
CA PHE A 178 2.95 13.30 7.51
C PHE A 178 1.91 14.24 8.10
N GLN A 179 1.18 14.95 7.26
CA GLN A 179 0.15 15.90 7.67
C GLN A 179 -1.13 15.70 6.89
N ARG A 180 -2.25 15.58 7.60
CA ARG A 180 -3.59 15.59 6.98
C ARG A 180 -3.93 16.97 6.44
N THR A 181 -4.44 17.03 5.22
CA THR A 181 -4.81 18.31 4.60
C THR A 181 -6.15 18.87 5.09
N ASP A 182 -7.02 18.01 5.63
CA ASP A 182 -8.38 18.37 6.05
C ASP A 182 -8.46 18.98 7.45
N ASN A 183 -7.61 18.52 8.38
CA ASN A 183 -7.63 18.96 9.78
C ASN A 183 -6.26 19.41 10.32
N GLY A 184 -5.21 19.37 9.48
CA GLY A 184 -3.87 19.82 9.85
C GLY A 184 -3.11 18.91 10.83
N LYS A 185 -3.72 17.84 11.36
CA LYS A 185 -3.02 16.90 12.25
C LYS A 185 -1.78 16.35 11.56
N LYS A 186 -0.66 16.39 12.28
CA LYS A 186 0.64 15.98 11.76
C LYS A 186 1.46 15.23 12.79
N LEU A 187 2.28 14.33 12.30
CA LEU A 187 3.24 13.56 13.07
C LEU A 187 4.52 13.38 12.26
N GLU A 188 5.60 13.04 12.94
CA GLU A 188 6.85 12.58 12.34
C GLU A 188 7.04 11.09 12.62
N VAL A 189 7.50 10.36 11.60
CA VAL A 189 8.04 9.01 11.73
C VAL A 189 9.52 9.03 11.39
N THR A 190 10.35 8.75 12.38
CA THR A 190 11.79 8.55 12.19
C THR A 190 12.11 7.06 12.16
N TYR A 191 12.80 6.62 11.11
CA TYR A 191 13.15 5.21 10.88
C TYR A 191 14.66 4.99 11.04
N TYR A 192 15.04 4.00 11.83
CA TYR A 192 16.42 3.61 12.11
C TYR A 192 16.70 2.16 11.66
N ALA A 193 17.10 1.97 10.41
CA ALA A 193 17.36 0.64 9.85
C ALA A 193 18.50 -0.13 10.56
N GLU A 194 19.42 0.60 11.21
CA GLU A 194 20.52 0.00 12.00
C GLU A 194 20.04 -0.76 13.24
N LYS A 195 18.82 -0.48 13.73
CA LYS A 195 18.23 -1.19 14.87
C LYS A 195 17.82 -2.61 14.52
N ALA A 196 17.52 -2.87 13.25
CA ALA A 196 17.23 -4.22 12.77
C ALA A 196 18.55 -5.01 12.64
N PRO A 197 18.67 -6.18 13.29
CA PRO A 197 19.92 -6.94 13.34
C PRO A 197 20.40 -7.32 11.95
N VAL A 198 21.72 -7.31 11.78
CA VAL A 198 22.41 -7.74 10.58
C VAL A 198 23.26 -8.95 10.95
N SER A 199 23.15 -10.03 10.18
CA SER A 199 24.03 -11.18 10.36
C SER A 199 25.45 -10.79 9.98
N GLU A 200 26.43 -11.08 10.84
CA GLU A 200 27.88 -10.86 10.57
C GLU A 200 28.35 -11.57 9.28
N ARG A 201 27.61 -12.58 8.85
CA ARG A 201 27.88 -13.30 7.60
C ARG A 201 27.63 -12.43 6.36
N ILE A 202 26.73 -11.45 6.44
CA ILE A 202 26.46 -10.51 5.33
C ILE A 202 27.73 -9.74 4.95
N ASP A 203 28.55 -9.33 5.90
CA ASP A 203 29.78 -8.57 5.63
C ASP A 203 30.80 -9.39 4.82
N LYS A 204 30.83 -10.71 5.03
CA LYS A 204 31.69 -11.63 4.28
C LYS A 204 31.13 -11.96 2.90
N LEU A 205 29.81 -12.10 2.79
CA LEU A 205 29.14 -12.49 1.54
C LEU A 205 28.96 -11.31 0.57
N MET A 206 28.73 -10.11 1.07
CA MET A 206 28.38 -8.95 0.24
C MET A 206 29.43 -8.65 -0.84
N PRO A 207 30.75 -8.59 -0.54
CA PRO A 207 31.75 -8.35 -1.58
C PRO A 207 31.77 -9.45 -2.66
N LEU A 208 31.52 -10.71 -2.27
CA LEU A 208 31.48 -11.85 -3.20
C LEU A 208 30.27 -11.76 -4.13
N VAL A 209 29.09 -11.46 -3.58
CA VAL A 209 27.85 -11.32 -4.37
C VAL A 209 27.94 -10.13 -5.32
N ILE A 210 28.38 -8.96 -4.85
CA ILE A 210 28.49 -7.75 -5.68
C ILE A 210 29.51 -7.93 -6.80
N SER A 211 30.62 -8.62 -6.53
CA SER A 211 31.65 -8.87 -7.55
C SER A 211 31.32 -10.05 -8.49
N GLY A 212 30.20 -10.74 -8.28
CA GLY A 212 29.81 -11.92 -9.07
C GLY A 212 30.68 -13.15 -8.82
N LYS A 213 31.43 -13.19 -7.71
CA LYS A 213 32.34 -14.28 -7.33
C LYS A 213 31.76 -15.25 -6.32
N ALA A 214 30.60 -14.94 -5.75
CA ALA A 214 29.90 -15.85 -4.85
C ALA A 214 29.48 -17.12 -5.60
N SER A 215 29.65 -18.26 -4.94
CA SER A 215 28.98 -19.51 -5.32
C SER A 215 27.45 -19.35 -5.30
N GLU A 216 26.73 -20.32 -5.86
CA GLU A 216 25.28 -20.35 -5.82
C GLU A 216 24.77 -20.42 -4.36
N GLU A 217 25.42 -21.22 -3.53
CA GLU A 217 25.12 -21.37 -2.11
C GLU A 217 25.35 -20.07 -1.34
N GLU A 218 26.46 -19.37 -1.59
CA GLU A 218 26.77 -18.08 -0.96
C GLU A 218 25.77 -16.99 -1.40
N SER A 219 25.39 -16.96 -2.68
CA SER A 219 24.40 -16.03 -3.21
C SER A 219 23.01 -16.28 -2.59
N LYS A 220 22.63 -17.55 -2.43
CA LYS A 220 21.40 -17.96 -1.77
C LYS A 220 21.41 -17.63 -0.28
N GLU A 221 22.53 -17.88 0.40
CA GLU A 221 22.73 -17.53 1.81
C GLU A 221 22.58 -16.02 2.02
N PHE A 222 23.25 -15.22 1.19
CA PHE A 222 23.13 -13.75 1.22
C PHE A 222 21.69 -13.30 1.03
N GLY A 223 21.00 -13.82 0.00
CA GLY A 223 19.60 -13.51 -0.24
C GLY A 223 18.66 -13.95 0.90
N ASN A 224 18.99 -15.00 1.63
CA ASN A 224 18.28 -15.43 2.85
C ASN A 224 18.46 -14.43 3.97
N LEU A 225 19.70 -14.14 4.35
CA LEU A 225 19.99 -13.22 5.45
C LEU A 225 19.44 -11.81 5.18
N TRP A 226 19.52 -11.33 3.93
CA TRP A 226 19.01 -10.01 3.56
C TRP A 226 17.50 -9.91 3.75
N GLN A 227 16.77 -10.94 3.33
CA GLN A 227 15.32 -10.93 3.41
C GLN A 227 14.81 -11.22 4.83
N GLU A 228 15.53 -11.98 5.65
CA GLU A 228 15.20 -12.12 7.09
C GLU A 228 15.30 -10.78 7.82
N ARG A 229 16.28 -9.94 7.47
CA ARG A 229 16.35 -8.56 8.00
C ARG A 229 15.13 -7.74 7.57
N VAL A 230 14.72 -7.83 6.30
CA VAL A 230 13.51 -7.14 5.79
C VAL A 230 12.26 -7.60 6.54
N LYS A 231 12.10 -8.91 6.72
CA LYS A 231 11.00 -9.51 7.47
C LYS A 231 10.96 -9.00 8.90
N THR A 232 12.12 -8.92 9.56
CA THR A 232 12.25 -8.36 10.91
C THR A 232 11.75 -6.93 10.97
N ILE A 233 12.15 -6.06 10.03
CA ILE A 233 11.70 -4.65 9.97
C ILE A 233 10.17 -4.54 9.84
N LEU A 234 9.54 -5.41 9.05
CA LEU A 234 8.11 -5.35 8.76
C LEU A 234 7.23 -5.93 9.87
N LEU A 235 7.63 -7.09 10.41
CA LEU A 235 6.79 -7.93 11.27
C LEU A 235 7.18 -7.89 12.74
N SER A 236 8.45 -7.66 13.06
CA SER A 236 8.95 -7.69 14.44
C SER A 236 10.11 -6.71 14.63
N PRO A 237 9.90 -5.42 14.32
CA PRO A 237 10.97 -4.43 14.41
C PRO A 237 11.43 -4.29 15.88
N PRO A 238 12.75 -4.33 16.15
CA PRO A 238 13.28 -4.03 17.48
C PRO A 238 12.83 -2.65 17.96
N GLU A 239 12.77 -2.46 19.28
CA GLU A 239 12.41 -1.17 19.87
C GLU A 239 13.31 -0.03 19.35
N GLY A 240 12.69 1.11 19.04
CA GLY A 240 13.39 2.26 18.48
C GLY A 240 13.70 2.15 16.99
N THR A 241 13.33 1.07 16.30
CA THR A 241 13.42 0.99 14.82
C THR A 241 12.54 2.06 14.17
N PHE A 242 11.34 2.30 14.71
CA PHE A 242 10.45 3.38 14.30
C PHE A 242 10.09 4.22 15.54
N VAL A 243 10.32 5.53 15.46
CA VAL A 243 9.89 6.50 16.46
C VAL A 243 8.80 7.36 15.84
N VAL A 244 7.61 7.33 16.44
CA VAL A 244 6.45 8.12 16.00
C VAL A 244 6.22 9.24 17.00
N LYS A 245 6.20 10.49 16.53
CA LYS A 245 6.02 11.66 17.38
C LYS A 245 4.94 12.57 16.80
N ASP A 246 3.88 12.80 17.55
CA ASP A 246 2.90 13.82 17.20
C ASP A 246 3.54 15.21 17.25
N ILE A 247 3.22 16.04 16.26
CA ILE A 247 3.66 17.44 16.23
C ILE A 247 2.44 18.31 16.49
N THR A 248 2.24 18.65 17.76
CA THR A 248 1.31 19.71 18.16
C THR A 248 1.95 21.06 17.86
N GLU A 249 1.18 21.95 17.21
CA GLU A 249 1.51 23.37 17.11
C GLU A 249 1.30 24.09 18.45
#